data_AF-A0A1H0EQU8-F1
#
_entry.id   AF-A0A1H0EQU8-F1
#
_cell.length_a   1.000
_cell.length_b   1.000
_cell.length_c   1.000
_cell.angle_alpha   90.00
_cell.angle_beta   90.00
_cell.angle_gamma   90.00
#
_symmetry.space_group_name_H-M   'P 1'
#
loop_
_entity.id
_entity.type
_entity.pdbx_description
1 polymer ?
#
loop_
_entity_poly.entity_id
_entity_poly.type
_entity_poly.pdbx_seq_one_letter_code
_entity_poly.pdbx_strand_id
1 'polypeptide(L)'
;MENLLRSIAQKLIHLDEASLSRLWDIYYQKTKHFMPTQEWEIDFLVFTLIQAIKWKNRVFNLQLQQGAFPNQQNPANQPKKDFLKPGIRPKRKKRAKIISFPTPEKS
;
A
#
# COMPACT_ATOMS: atom_id res chain seq x y z
N MET A 1 -24.26 15.26 -15.00
CA MET A 1 -22.79 15.30 -14.79
C MET A 1 -22.35 14.55 -13.53
N GLU A 2 -23.03 14.70 -12.39
CA GLU A 2 -22.69 13.99 -11.14
C GLU A 2 -22.60 12.46 -11.28
N ASN A 3 -23.55 11.83 -12.00
CA ASN A 3 -23.56 10.38 -12.20
C ASN A 3 -22.31 9.86 -12.92
N LEU A 4 -21.72 10.65 -13.83
CA LEU A 4 -20.49 10.29 -14.53
C LEU A 4 -19.31 10.31 -13.56
N LEU A 5 -19.18 11.37 -12.77
CA LEU A 5 -18.12 11.50 -11.76
C LEU A 5 -18.23 10.40 -10.69
N ARG A 6 -19.45 10.06 -10.25
CA ARG A 6 -19.69 8.91 -9.35
C ARG A 6 -19.27 7.58 -9.98
N SER A 7 -19.60 7.35 -11.25
CA SER A 7 -19.21 6.12 -11.95
C SER A 7 -17.69 6.02 -12.09
N ILE A 8 -17.01 7.12 -12.39
CA ILE A 8 -15.54 7.19 -12.42
C ILE A 8 -14.99 6.88 -11.02
N ALA A 9 -15.51 7.52 -9.97
CA ALA A 9 -15.08 7.27 -8.60
C ALA A 9 -15.26 5.80 -8.18
N GLN A 10 -16.38 5.17 -8.53
CA GLN A 10 -16.59 3.74 -8.29
C GLN A 10 -15.52 2.88 -8.94
N LYS A 11 -15.19 3.15 -10.22
CA LYS A 11 -14.11 2.43 -10.91
C LYS A 11 -12.75 2.64 -10.24
N LEU A 12 -12.48 3.85 -9.76
CA LEU A 12 -11.21 4.21 -9.11
C LEU A 12 -11.02 3.57 -7.73
N ILE A 13 -12.09 3.32 -6.97
CA ILE A 13 -12.01 2.70 -5.63
C ILE A 13 -11.44 1.28 -5.68
N HIS A 14 -11.63 0.57 -6.79
CA HIS A 14 -11.16 -0.81 -6.97
C HIS A 14 -9.69 -0.93 -7.41
N LEU A 15 -9.00 0.19 -7.63
CA LEU A 15 -7.60 0.17 -8.04
C LEU A 15 -6.66 -0.10 -6.87
N ASP A 16 -5.68 -0.97 -7.09
CA ASP A 16 -4.65 -1.31 -6.10
C ASP A 16 -3.53 -0.24 -6.03
N GLU A 17 -3.03 0.01 -4.83
CA GLU A 17 -2.03 1.03 -4.50
C GLU A 17 -0.68 0.76 -5.16
N ALA A 18 -0.33 -0.52 -5.36
CA ALA A 18 0.87 -0.92 -6.09
C ALA A 18 0.81 -0.46 -7.56
N SER A 19 -0.35 -0.66 -8.20
CA SER A 19 -0.59 -0.25 -9.59
C SER A 19 -0.60 1.28 -9.73
N LEU A 20 -1.19 1.98 -8.76
CA LEU A 20 -1.23 3.45 -8.75
C LEU A 20 0.14 4.08 -8.56
N SER A 21 1.03 3.46 -7.78
CA SER A 21 2.39 3.97 -7.57
C SER A 21 3.22 3.93 -8.86
N ARG A 22 3.13 2.85 -9.63
CA ARG A 22 3.80 2.76 -10.93
C ARG A 22 3.26 3.75 -11.96
N LEU A 23 1.93 3.91 -12.01
CA LEU A 23 1.31 4.88 -12.92
C LEU A 23 1.66 6.32 -12.53
N TRP A 24 1.78 6.60 -11.23
CA TRP A 24 2.16 7.90 -10.72
C TRP A 24 3.47 8.41 -11.33
N ASP A 25 4.52 7.60 -11.35
CA ASP A 25 5.82 8.01 -11.91
C ASP A 25 5.71 8.39 -13.39
N ILE A 26 4.93 7.64 -14.16
CA ILE A 26 4.73 7.86 -15.60
C ILE A 26 4.01 9.20 -15.83
N TYR A 27 2.86 9.39 -15.17
CA TYR A 27 2.07 10.61 -15.33
C TYR A 27 2.74 11.84 -14.70
N TYR A 28 3.54 11.66 -13.65
CA TYR A 28 4.36 12.72 -13.08
C TYR A 28 5.36 13.26 -14.11
N GLN A 29 6.08 12.38 -14.82
CA GLN A 29 7.03 12.82 -15.85
C GLN A 29 6.34 13.52 -17.02
N LYS A 30 5.16 13.03 -17.44
CA LYS A 30 4.34 13.64 -18.50
C LYS A 30 3.82 15.02 -18.13
N THR A 31 3.35 15.19 -16.90
CA THR A 31 2.72 16.44 -16.41
C THR A 31 3.74 17.48 -15.93
N LYS A 32 4.99 17.07 -15.68
CA LYS A 32 6.09 17.95 -15.24
C LYS A 32 6.34 19.12 -16.19
N HIS A 33 6.19 18.90 -17.49
CA HIS A 33 6.33 19.95 -18.49
C HIS A 33 4.94 20.40 -18.91
N PHE A 34 4.63 21.69 -18.68
CA PHE A 34 3.37 22.26 -19.11
C PHE A 34 3.32 22.32 -20.64
N MET A 35 2.26 21.78 -21.22
CA MET A 35 1.96 21.92 -22.64
C MET A 35 0.49 22.33 -22.80
N PRO A 36 0.18 23.32 -23.66
CA PRO A 36 -1.20 23.71 -23.93
C PRO A 36 -1.85 22.75 -24.94
N THR A 37 -1.86 21.46 -24.62
CA THR A 37 -2.46 20.40 -25.47
C THR A 37 -3.55 19.66 -24.70
N GLN A 38 -4.55 19.17 -25.44
CA GLN A 38 -5.64 18.39 -24.85
C GLN A 38 -5.12 17.10 -24.20
N GLU A 39 -4.09 16.47 -24.79
CA GLU A 39 -3.45 15.29 -24.22
C GLU A 39 -2.80 15.58 -22.86
N TRP A 40 -2.15 16.75 -22.72
CA TRP A 40 -1.57 17.16 -21.46
C TRP A 40 -2.64 17.38 -20.39
N GLU A 41 -3.78 17.98 -20.74
CA GLU A 41 -4.91 18.17 -19.83
C GLU A 41 -5.46 16.82 -19.36
N ILE A 42 -5.60 15.84 -20.25
CA ILE A 42 -6.03 14.49 -19.92
C ILE A 42 -5.01 13.81 -18.99
N ASP A 43 -3.71 13.88 -19.32
CA ASP A 43 -2.64 13.31 -18.48
C ASP A 43 -2.61 13.96 -17.09
N PHE A 44 -2.88 15.26 -16.99
CA PHE A 44 -2.98 15.99 -15.72
C PHE A 44 -4.22 15.58 -14.91
N LEU A 45 -5.37 15.41 -15.56
CA LEU A 45 -6.58 14.90 -14.92
C LEU A 45 -6.37 13.47 -14.38
N VAL A 46 -5.72 12.59 -15.15
CA VAL A 46 -5.36 11.25 -14.65
C VAL A 46 -4.42 11.33 -13.45
N PHE A 47 -3.39 12.19 -13.51
CA PHE A 47 -2.47 12.40 -12.40
C PHE A 47 -3.17 12.87 -11.11
N THR A 48 -4.08 13.84 -11.23
CA THR A 48 -4.84 14.36 -10.08
C THR A 48 -5.80 13.33 -9.50
N LEU A 49 -6.42 12.47 -10.33
CA LEU A 49 -7.23 11.34 -9.84
C LEU A 49 -6.38 10.35 -9.03
N ILE A 50 -5.16 10.04 -9.50
CA ILE A 50 -4.22 9.20 -8.75
C ILE A 50 -3.87 9.86 -7.40
N GLN A 51 -3.66 11.18 -7.36
CA GLN A 51 -3.44 11.92 -6.11
C GLN A 51 -4.62 11.78 -5.15
N ALA A 52 -5.85 11.94 -5.65
CA ALA A 52 -7.04 11.87 -4.83
C ALA A 52 -7.18 10.50 -4.14
N ILE A 53 -6.89 9.40 -4.84
CA ILE A 53 -6.94 8.05 -4.26
C ILE A 53 -5.87 7.86 -3.19
N LYS A 54 -4.62 8.24 -3.47
CA LYS A 54 -3.52 8.14 -2.48
C LYS A 54 -3.81 8.99 -1.26
N TRP A 55 -4.34 10.19 -1.45
CA TRP A 55 -4.75 11.07 -0.36
C TRP A 55 -5.88 10.45 0.47
N LYS A 56 -6.92 9.91 -0.15
CA LYS A 56 -7.99 9.17 0.53
C LYS A 56 -7.43 8.03 1.38
N ASN A 57 -6.51 7.24 0.83
CA ASN A 57 -5.85 6.15 1.58
C ASN A 57 -5.06 6.68 2.77
N ARG A 58 -4.33 7.78 2.62
CA ARG A 58 -3.59 8.42 3.72
C ARG A 58 -4.52 8.93 4.82
N VAL A 59 -5.63 9.58 4.47
CA VAL A 59 -6.64 10.06 5.42
C VAL A 59 -7.27 8.88 6.16
N PHE A 60 -7.65 7.82 5.45
CA PHE A 60 -8.20 6.61 6.06
C PHE A 60 -7.23 5.97 7.06
N ASN A 61 -5.97 5.82 6.68
CA ASN A 61 -4.93 5.29 7.55
C ASN A 61 -4.70 6.17 8.79
N LEU A 62 -4.77 7.50 8.63
CA LEU A 62 -4.65 8.44 9.74
C LEU A 62 -5.83 8.33 10.71
N GLN A 63 -7.06 8.29 10.20
CA GLN A 63 -8.27 8.13 11.02
C GLN A 63 -8.31 6.81 11.76
N LEU A 64 -7.83 5.73 11.12
CA LEU A 64 -7.70 4.42 11.74
C LEU A 64 -6.68 4.44 12.90
N GLN A 65 -5.54 5.12 12.72
CA GLN A 65 -4.55 5.32 13.79
C GLN A 65 -5.08 6.16 14.95
N GLN A 66 -5.95 7.13 14.67
CA GLN A 66 -6.57 7.99 15.68
C GLN A 66 -7.73 7.32 16.43
N GLY A 67 -8.06 6.06 16.12
CA GLY A 67 -9.13 5.33 16.80
C GLY A 67 -10.53 5.84 16.49
N ALA A 68 -10.71 6.55 15.37
CA ALA A 68 -11.99 7.16 14.97
C ALA A 68 -13.08 6.13 14.59
N PHE A 69 -12.77 4.83 14.63
CA PHE A 69 -13.76 3.76 14.54
C PHE A 69 -14.06 3.25 15.96
N PRO A 70 -15.20 3.63 16.56
CA PRO A 70 -15.65 2.98 17.78
C PRO A 70 -16.00 1.52 17.44
N ASN A 71 -15.23 0.61 18.03
CA ASN A 71 -15.57 -0.79 18.25
C ASN A 71 -15.51 -1.76 17.04
N GLN A 72 -14.30 -2.23 16.72
CA GLN A 72 -14.06 -3.68 16.53
C GLN A 72 -12.76 -4.06 17.25
N GLN A 73 -12.79 -3.93 18.58
CA GLN A 73 -11.78 -4.56 19.43
C GLN A 73 -12.02 -6.07 19.43
N ASN A 74 -11.38 -6.79 18.50
CA ASN A 74 -10.86 -8.12 18.83
C ASN A 74 -9.41 -7.90 19.31
N PRO A 75 -9.13 -7.96 20.63
CA PRO A 75 -7.81 -7.64 21.19
C PRO A 75 -6.72 -8.70 20.94
N ALA A 76 -6.83 -9.51 19.88
CA ALA A 76 -5.90 -10.63 19.63
C ALA A 76 -4.79 -10.35 18.60
N ASN A 77 -4.90 -9.34 17.73
CA ASN A 77 -3.93 -9.15 16.63
C ASN A 77 -3.48 -7.69 16.44
N GLN A 78 -2.99 -7.04 17.49
CA GLN A 78 -2.12 -5.86 17.30
C GLN A 78 -0.71 -6.35 16.94
N PRO A 79 -0.11 -5.94 15.80
CA PRO A 79 1.31 -6.18 15.58
C PRO A 79 2.08 -5.29 16.56
N LYS A 80 2.75 -5.92 17.53
CA LYS A 80 3.72 -5.24 18.40
C LYS A 80 4.78 -4.59 17.52
N LYS A 81 4.73 -3.27 17.36
CA LYS A 81 5.87 -2.48 16.93
C LYS A 81 6.82 -2.37 18.12
N ASP A 82 7.63 -3.41 18.32
CA ASP A 82 8.76 -3.39 19.24
C ASP A 82 9.83 -2.45 18.68
N PHE A 83 9.69 -1.15 18.98
CA PHE A 83 10.79 -0.21 18.81
C PHE A 83 11.90 -0.59 19.80
N LEU A 84 13.03 -0.97 19.22
CA LEU A 84 14.27 -1.41 19.84
C LEU A 84 14.70 -0.50 20.99
N LYS A 85 14.71 -1.03 22.23
CA LYS A 85 15.62 -0.56 23.29
C LYS A 85 16.93 -1.35 23.17
N PRO A 86 18.09 -0.71 23.05
CA PRO A 86 19.38 -1.41 23.04
C PRO A 86 19.74 -1.81 24.47
N GLY A 87 19.83 -3.12 24.74
CA GLY A 87 20.43 -3.63 25.96
C GLY A 87 19.81 -4.92 26.50
N ILE A 88 20.63 -5.98 26.50
CA ILE A 88 20.46 -7.26 27.19
C ILE A 88 19.56 -8.30 26.48
N ARG A 89 20.18 -9.16 25.65
CA ARG A 89 19.57 -10.42 25.18
C ARG A 89 19.74 -11.52 26.24
N PRO A 90 18.67 -12.12 26.79
CA PRO A 90 18.81 -13.37 27.52
C PRO A 90 19.02 -14.53 26.52
N LYS A 91 20.15 -15.24 26.65
CA LYS A 91 20.44 -16.48 25.91
C LYS A 91 19.41 -17.56 26.25
N ARG A 92 18.73 -18.14 25.25
CA ARG A 92 18.12 -19.47 25.38
C ARG A 92 18.37 -20.33 24.13
N LYS A 93 18.57 -21.62 24.42
CA LYS A 93 19.35 -22.64 23.69
C LYS A 93 18.59 -23.23 22.48
N LYS A 94 19.38 -23.64 21.49
CA LYS A 94 19.04 -24.32 20.22
C LYS A 94 18.25 -25.62 20.41
N ARG A 95 17.42 -25.99 19.41
CA ARG A 95 17.58 -27.23 18.62
C ARG A 95 17.05 -27.00 17.20
N ALA A 96 17.95 -26.96 16.21
CA ALA A 96 17.59 -26.97 14.79
C ALA A 96 17.17 -28.39 14.40
N LYS A 97 16.05 -28.53 13.69
CA LYS A 97 15.55 -29.81 13.20
C LYS A 97 16.23 -30.10 11.86
N ILE A 98 17.08 -31.13 11.83
CA ILE A 98 17.77 -31.59 10.63
C ILE A 98 16.72 -32.16 9.68
N ILE A 99 16.63 -31.65 8.45
CA ILE A 99 15.89 -32.28 7.36
C ILE A 99 16.87 -33.22 6.67
N SER A 100 16.56 -34.51 6.67
CA SER A 100 17.31 -35.53 5.95
C SER A 100 17.03 -35.44 4.45
N PHE A 101 18.07 -35.47 3.63
CA PHE A 101 17.97 -35.59 2.18
C PHE A 101 18.07 -37.08 1.77
N PRO A 102 17.20 -37.58 0.87
CA PRO A 102 17.37 -38.91 0.30
C PRO A 102 18.55 -38.95 -0.69
N THR A 103 19.42 -39.96 -0.54
CA THR A 103 20.50 -40.26 -1.48
C THR A 103 19.99 -40.95 -2.75
N PRO A 104 20.62 -40.72 -3.91
CA PRO A 104 20.20 -41.33 -5.17
C PRO A 104 20.64 -42.80 -5.22
N GLU A 105 19.68 -43.69 -5.46
CA GLU A 105 19.92 -45.11 -5.67
C GLU A 105 20.50 -45.32 -7.07
N LYS A 106 21.74 -45.84 -7.12
CA LYS A 106 22.37 -46.39 -8.33
C LYS A 106 22.27 -47.91 -8.23
N SER A 107 21.53 -48.52 -9.14
CA SER A 107 21.80 -49.86 -9.69
C SER A 107 20.99 -50.06 -10.96
#